data_AF-A0A559QN52-F1
#
_entry.id   AF-A0A559QN52-F1
#
_cell.length_a   1.000
_cell.length_b   1.000
_cell.length_c   1.000
_cell.angle_alpha   90.00
_cell.angle_beta   90.00
_cell.angle_gamma   90.00
#
_symmetry.space_group_name_H-M   'P 1'
#
loop_
_entity.id
_entity.type
_entity.pdbx_description
1 polymer ?
#
loop_
_entity_poly.entity_id
_entity_poly.type
_entity_poly.pdbx_seq_one_letter_code
_entity_poly.pdbx_strand_id
1 'polypeptide(L)' 'MVNNIKTNHESGEGKPGFFSLLKTAAAAAFGVQSDRNREADFSQKTVIPYIVIGILFTAAFIGTLIVIVSFVVE' A
#
# COMPACT_ATOMS: atom_id res chain seq x y z
N MET A 1 -23.64 25.93 26.25
CA MET A 1 -24.15 24.80 25.45
C MET A 1 -23.14 24.56 24.33
N VAL A 2 -22.48 23.39 24.38
CA VAL A 2 -21.66 22.70 23.37
C VAL A 2 -20.68 23.53 22.50
N ASN A 3 -19.39 23.47 22.85
CA ASN A 3 -18.27 23.79 21.95
C ASN A 3 -18.11 22.69 20.90
N ASN A 4 -18.13 23.08 19.63
CA ASN A 4 -18.00 22.22 18.47
C ASN A 4 -16.52 21.93 18.18
N ILE A 5 -16.05 20.75 18.58
CA ILE A 5 -14.70 20.25 18.31
C ILE A 5 -14.48 20.21 16.79
N LYS A 6 -13.65 21.12 16.28
CA LYS A 6 -13.01 20.96 14.96
C LYS A 6 -11.65 20.31 15.17
N THR A 7 -11.56 19.01 14.93
CA THR A 7 -10.27 18.32 14.79
C THR A 7 -9.67 18.67 13.42
N ASN A 8 -8.86 19.73 13.37
CA ASN A 8 -7.96 19.98 12.26
C ASN A 8 -6.64 19.26 12.57
N HIS A 9 -6.30 18.26 11.78
CA HIS A 9 -4.98 17.66 11.79
C HIS A 9 -4.04 18.63 11.05
N GLU A 10 -3.39 19.52 11.79
CA GLU A 10 -2.30 20.34 11.30
C GLU A 10 -1.09 19.44 11.00
N SER A 11 -0.73 19.28 9.72
CA SER A 11 0.63 18.92 9.34
C SER A 11 1.33 20.18 8.84
N GLY A 12 1.98 20.87 9.78
CA GLY A 12 2.75 22.08 9.53
C GLY A 12 3.90 21.87 8.55
N GLU A 13 4.18 22.95 7.81
CA GLU A 13 5.25 23.09 6.84
C GLU A 13 6.63 22.87 7.48
N GLY A 14 7.29 21.79 7.06
CA GLY A 14 8.71 21.55 7.21
C GLY A 14 9.08 20.46 6.21
N LYS A 15 10.14 20.66 5.43
CA LYS A 15 10.59 19.70 4.39
C LYS A 15 10.45 18.27 4.95
N PRO A 16 9.67 17.38 4.31
CA PRO A 16 9.51 16.02 4.81
C PRO A 16 10.90 15.43 4.99
N GLY A 17 11.23 15.10 6.25
CA GLY A 17 12.56 14.58 6.56
C GLY A 17 12.85 13.34 5.71
N PHE A 18 14.12 13.03 5.50
CA PHE A 18 14.55 11.83 4.79
C PHE A 18 13.83 10.56 5.28
N PHE A 19 13.55 10.49 6.57
CA PHE A 19 12.81 9.41 7.21
C PHE A 19 11.31 9.35 6.82
N SER A 20 10.68 10.50 6.56
CA SER A 20 9.31 10.59 6.05
C SER A 20 9.23 10.13 4.59
N LEU A 21 10.25 10.49 3.80
CA LEU A 21 10.41 10.01 2.43
C LEU A 21 10.60 8.49 2.37
N LEU A 22 11.41 7.91 3.28
CA LEU A 22 11.57 6.46 3.40
C LEU A 22 10.28 5.76 3.85
N LYS A 23 9.54 6.34 4.80
CA LYS A 23 8.24 5.81 5.24
C LYS A 23 7.20 5.80 4.13
N THR A 24 7.15 6.85 3.32
CA THR A 24 6.25 6.93 2.16
C THR A 24 6.65 5.92 1.09
N ALA A 25 7.95 5.78 0.83
CA ALA A 25 8.46 4.77 -0.12
C ALA A 25 8.15 3.34 0.35
N ALA A 26 8.27 3.07 1.65
CA ALA A 26 7.89 1.79 2.24
C ALA A 26 6.38 1.55 2.15
N ALA A 27 5.54 2.51 2.56
CA ALA A 27 4.08 2.39 2.48
C ALA A 27 3.62 2.10 1.03
N ALA A 28 4.25 2.74 0.04
CA ALA A 28 3.99 2.50 -1.37
C ALA A 28 4.42 1.09 -1.85
N ALA A 29 5.56 0.58 -1.38
CA ALA A 29 6.01 -0.78 -1.70
C ALA A 29 5.12 -1.87 -1.10
N PHE A 30 4.47 -1.57 0.03
CA PHE A 30 3.54 -2.47 0.72
C PHE A 30 2.08 -2.35 0.25
N GLY A 31 1.80 -1.59 -0.82
CA GLY A 31 0.47 -1.50 -1.38
C GLY A 31 -0.50 -0.65 -0.55
N VAL A 32 -0.01 0.40 0.13
CA VAL A 32 -0.87 1.42 0.76
C VAL A 32 -1.61 2.18 -0.32
N GLN A 33 -2.71 1.58 -0.76
CA GLN A 33 -3.75 2.30 -1.44
C GLN A 33 -4.39 3.24 -0.41
N SER A 34 -4.16 4.54 -0.61
CA SER A 34 -4.88 5.61 0.06
C SER A 34 -6.38 5.33 0.00
N ASP A 35 -7.11 5.65 1.07
CA ASP A 35 -8.53 5.33 1.29
C ASP A 35 -9.47 5.68 0.11
N ARG A 36 -9.06 6.60 -0.76
CA ARG A 36 -9.73 6.94 -2.02
C ARG A 36 -9.89 5.76 -2.98
N ASN A 37 -8.93 4.84 -3.03
CA ASN A 37 -9.03 3.63 -3.86
C ASN A 37 -9.91 2.56 -3.19
N ARG A 38 -9.91 2.54 -1.84
CA ARG A 38 -10.81 1.71 -1.03
C ARG A 38 -12.27 2.07 -1.28
N GLU A 39 -12.65 3.34 -1.26
CA GLU A 39 -14.06 3.77 -1.44
C GLU A 39 -14.64 3.40 -2.81
N ALA A 40 -13.81 3.45 -3.86
CA ALA A 40 -14.17 2.97 -5.19
C ALA A 40 -14.31 1.43 -5.22
N ASP A 41 -13.38 0.71 -4.62
CA ASP A 41 -13.37 -0.76 -4.54
C ASP A 41 -14.50 -1.31 -3.64
N PHE A 42 -14.94 -0.55 -2.63
CA PHE A 42 -16.09 -0.87 -1.78
C PHE A 42 -17.44 -0.54 -2.41
N SER A 43 -17.45 0.30 -3.44
CA SER A 43 -18.66 0.52 -4.25
C SER A 43 -18.86 -0.58 -5.29
N GLN A 44 -17.83 -1.41 -5.54
CA GLN A 44 -17.91 -2.54 -6.47
C GLN A 44 -18.43 -3.80 -5.77
N LYS A 45 -19.37 -4.50 -6.41
CA LYS A 45 -20.09 -5.64 -5.80
C LYS A 45 -19.26 -6.92 -5.63
N THR A 46 -18.03 -6.99 -6.15
CA THR A 46 -17.31 -8.28 -6.25
C THR A 46 -15.82 -8.12 -5.95
N VAL A 47 -15.34 -8.89 -4.98
CA VAL A 47 -13.93 -8.95 -4.53
C VAL A 47 -13.07 -9.89 -5.40
N ILE A 48 -13.71 -10.68 -6.26
CA ILE A 48 -13.08 -11.73 -7.06
C ILE A 48 -11.89 -11.24 -7.92
N PRO A 49 -11.94 -10.08 -8.60
CA PRO A 49 -10.82 -9.60 -9.40
C PRO A 49 -9.55 -9.36 -8.59
N TYR A 50 -9.68 -8.83 -7.37
CA TYR A 50 -8.54 -8.58 -6.47
C TYR A 50 -7.89 -9.88 -6.00
N ILE A 51 -8.69 -10.92 -5.76
CA ILE A 51 -8.19 -12.25 -5.35
C ILE A 51 -7.42 -12.89 -6.50
N VAL A 52 -7.95 -12.84 -7.73
CA VAL A 52 -7.28 -13.41 -8.90
C VAL A 52 -5.95 -12.71 -9.17
N ILE A 53 -5.93 -11.38 -9.12
CA ILE A 53 -4.72 -10.59 -9.28
C ILE A 53 -3.71 -10.89 -8.16
N GLY A 54 -4.17 -11.01 -6.91
CA GLY A 54 -3.32 -11.37 -5.78
C GLY A 54 -2.66 -12.73 -5.95
N ILE A 55 -3.42 -13.74 -6.38
CA ILE A 55 -2.88 -15.10 -6.62
C ILE A 55 -1.85 -15.09 -7.75
N LEU A 56 -2.13 -14.41 -8.86
CA LEU A 56 -1.20 -14.30 -9.98
C LEU A 56 0.10 -13.60 -9.56
N PHE A 57 -0.02 -12.52 -8.79
CA PHE A 57 1.13 -11.79 -8.25
C PHE A 57 1.97 -12.68 -7.31
N THR A 58 1.34 -13.43 -6.42
CA THR A 58 2.04 -14.35 -5.51
C THR A 58 2.75 -15.47 -6.27
N ALA A 59 2.10 -16.07 -7.27
CA ALA A 59 2.72 -17.11 -8.08
C ALA A 59 3.96 -16.58 -8.83
N ALA A 60 3.86 -15.39 -9.42
CA ALA A 60 4.98 -14.74 -10.08
C ALA A 60 6.13 -14.44 -9.09
N PHE A 61 5.82 -13.92 -7.90
CA PHE A 61 6.81 -13.64 -6.86
C PHE A 61 7.59 -14.89 -6.43
N ILE A 62 6.88 -16.00 -6.19
CA ILE A 62 7.51 -17.28 -5.86
C ILE A 62 8.41 -17.76 -7.01
N GLY A 63 7.94 -17.67 -8.25
CA GLY A 63 8.75 -18.00 -9.42
C GLY A 63 10.05 -17.18 -9.49
N THR A 64 9.96 -15.87 -9.24
CA THR A 64 11.13 -14.99 -9.17
C THR A 64 12.11 -15.44 -8.07
N LEU A 65 11.63 -15.78 -6.88
CA LEU A 65 12.50 -16.25 -5.80
C LEU A 65 13.19 -17.57 -6.15
N ILE A 66 12.48 -18.50 -6.79
CA ILE A 66 13.05 -19.77 -7.24
C ILE A 66 14.19 -19.51 -8.22
N VAL A 67 13.97 -18.69 -9.25
CA VAL A 67 15.00 -18.34 -10.24
C VAL A 67 16.22 -17.73 -9.56
N ILE A 68 16.02 -16.78 -8.64
CA ILE A 68 17.12 -16.14 -7.91
C ILE A 68 17.89 -17.17 -7.10
N VAL A 69 17.20 -18.02 -6.32
CA VAL A 69 17.85 -19.02 -5.47
C VAL A 69 18.61 -20.04 -6.31
N SER A 70 18.02 -20.53 -7.40
CA SER A 70 18.70 -21.42 -8.32
C SER A 70 19.99 -20.80 -8.86
N PHE A 71 19.95 -19.52 -9.24
CA PHE A 71 21.12 -18.81 -9.75
C PHE A 71 22.19 -18.53 -8.68
N VAL A 72 21.84 -18.49 -7.40
CA VAL A 72 22.78 -18.26 -6.28
C VAL A 72 23.37 -19.56 -5.76
N VAL A 73 22.64 -20.68 -5.85
CA VAL A 73 23.05 -21.97 -5.29
C VAL A 73 23.90 -22.80 -6.26
N GLU A 74 23.73 -22.61 -7.57
CA GLU A 74 24.69 -23.08 -8.59
C GLU A 74 25.93 -22.19 -8.66
#